data_AF-A0A2E8WKB7-F1
#
_entry.id   AF-A0A2E8WKB7-F1
#
_cell.length_a   1.000
_cell.length_b   1.000
_cell.length_c   1.000
_cell.angle_alpha   90.00
_cell.angle_beta   90.00
_cell.angle_gamma   90.00
#
_symmetry.space_group_name_H-M   'P 1'
#
loop_
_entity.id
_entity.type
_entity.pdbx_description
1 polymer ?
#
loop_
_entity_poly.entity_id
_entity_poly.type
_entity_poly.pdbx_seq_one_letter_code
_entity_poly.pdbx_strand_id
1 'polypeptide(L)'
;MAPTDRPATILPIQEKIWGTTEFQCSGGGDYSLPGAKIQKLHADTWDPLNDPLADVTISDLLAPFIVVNFLTTNFTAENGRTRYIRGTQRSRHPIPSLEEESEWRQKSILCTPAGASVIRDAQCWHGGTENRSGLARMISAVYTTSWFRLPRNAGSLPLETYQTISGRAQDLCRSLVAIPS
;
A
#
# COMPACT_ATOMS: atom_id res chain seq x y z
N MET A 1 4.81 9.41 32.71
CA MET A 1 4.24 9.96 31.46
C MET A 1 4.02 8.77 30.54
N ALA A 2 2.78 8.32 30.38
CA ALA A 2 2.48 7.13 29.57
C ALA A 2 2.96 7.37 28.13
N PRO A 3 3.53 6.36 27.44
CA PRO A 3 3.80 6.48 26.01
C PRO A 3 2.47 6.82 25.34
N THR A 4 2.39 7.96 24.67
CA THR A 4 1.22 8.29 23.86
C THR A 4 1.19 7.33 22.69
N ASP A 5 0.48 6.22 22.86
CA ASP A 5 -0.01 5.38 21.78
C ASP A 5 -0.80 6.27 20.82
N ARG A 6 -0.13 6.76 19.76
CA ARG A 6 -0.83 7.24 18.57
C ARG A 6 -0.64 6.31 17.36
N PRO A 7 -1.01 5.02 17.44
CA PRO A 7 -1.52 4.26 16.30
C PRO A 7 -3.04 4.42 16.11
N ALA A 8 -3.73 5.23 16.92
CA ALA A 8 -5.19 5.28 17.03
C ALA A 8 -5.97 5.75 15.78
N THR A 9 -5.33 6.16 14.67
CA THR A 9 -6.04 6.68 13.49
C THR A 9 -6.05 5.76 12.28
N ILE A 10 -5.11 4.81 12.17
CA ILE A 10 -5.03 3.95 10.98
C ILE A 10 -6.02 2.80 11.10
N LEU A 11 -5.92 1.97 12.16
CA LEU A 11 -6.76 0.78 12.32
C LEU A 11 -8.27 1.04 12.20
N PRO A 12 -8.85 2.10 12.82
CA PRO A 12 -10.28 2.39 12.67
C PRO A 12 -10.70 2.69 11.22
N ILE A 13 -9.80 3.22 10.38
CA ILE A 13 -10.06 3.45 8.95
C ILE A 13 -10.18 2.11 8.23
N GLN A 14 -9.28 1.15 8.48
CA GLN A 14 -9.38 -0.18 7.88
C GLN A 14 -10.64 -0.91 8.35
N GLU A 15 -10.96 -0.83 9.64
CA GLU A 15 -12.17 -1.40 10.22
C GLU A 15 -13.44 -0.83 9.56
N LYS A 16 -13.45 0.48 9.27
CA LYS A 16 -14.56 1.13 8.56
C LYS A 16 -14.67 0.70 7.10
N ILE A 17 -13.54 0.53 6.40
CA ILE A 17 -13.50 0.12 4.99
C ILE A 17 -14.03 -1.31 4.83
N TRP A 18 -13.64 -2.23 5.71
CA TRP A 18 -13.98 -3.65 5.58
C TRP A 18 -15.16 -4.10 6.45
N GLY A 19 -15.61 -3.28 7.40
CA GLY A 19 -16.68 -3.64 8.33
C GLY A 19 -16.28 -4.74 9.33
N THR A 20 -14.98 -4.97 9.53
CA THR A 20 -14.45 -6.02 10.41
C THR A 20 -13.09 -5.61 11.00
N THR A 21 -12.77 -6.16 12.18
CA THR A 21 -11.45 -6.06 12.81
C THR A 21 -10.50 -7.16 12.36
N GLU A 22 -11.00 -8.13 11.58
CA GLU A 22 -10.27 -9.28 11.06
C GLU A 22 -9.52 -8.93 9.77
N PHE A 23 -8.31 -8.43 9.94
CA PHE A 23 -7.38 -8.18 8.84
C PHE A 23 -5.95 -8.47 9.29
N GLN A 24 -5.01 -8.39 8.35
CA GLN A 24 -3.59 -8.65 8.55
C GLN A 24 -2.79 -7.40 8.19
N CYS A 25 -1.60 -7.26 8.78
CA CYS A 25 -0.64 -6.22 8.47
C CYS A 25 0.71 -6.84 8.15
N SER A 26 1.34 -6.35 7.09
CA SER A 26 2.73 -6.62 6.73
C SER A 26 3.48 -5.33 6.44
N GLY A 27 4.81 -5.34 6.60
CA GLY A 27 5.68 -4.24 6.22
C GLY A 27 6.35 -4.49 4.88
N GLY A 28 6.63 -3.42 4.14
CA GLY A 28 7.44 -3.40 2.93
C GLY A 28 8.09 -2.03 2.75
N GLY A 29 8.90 -1.85 1.71
CA GLY A 29 9.47 -0.54 1.41
C GLY A 29 9.56 -0.32 -0.10
N ASP A 30 8.85 0.68 -0.63
CA ASP A 30 9.04 1.11 -2.02
C ASP A 30 10.06 2.24 -2.07
N TYR A 31 11.32 1.85 -2.24
CA TYR A 31 12.42 2.80 -2.27
C TYR A 31 12.46 3.56 -3.60
N SER A 32 12.46 4.89 -3.54
CA SER A 32 12.83 5.73 -4.68
C SER A 32 14.23 6.28 -4.45
N LEU A 33 15.20 5.78 -5.21
CA LEU A 33 16.61 6.18 -5.13
C LEU A 33 16.90 7.39 -6.03
N PRO A 34 17.97 8.16 -5.77
CA PRO A 34 18.43 9.21 -6.69
C PRO A 34 18.56 8.71 -8.13
N GLY A 35 18.02 9.45 -9.09
CA GLY A 35 18.03 9.10 -10.51
C GLY A 35 16.94 8.12 -10.95
N ALA A 36 16.08 7.64 -10.03
CA ALA A 36 14.94 6.80 -10.38
C ALA A 36 14.07 7.45 -11.45
N LYS A 37 13.63 6.68 -12.44
CA LYS A 37 12.77 7.15 -13.53
C LYS A 37 11.30 6.99 -13.20
N ILE A 38 10.47 7.69 -13.97
CA ILE A 38 9.02 7.57 -13.88
C ILE A 38 8.62 6.10 -14.14
N GLN A 39 7.85 5.52 -13.22
CA GLN A 39 7.27 4.18 -13.41
C GLN A 39 6.00 4.30 -14.26
N LYS A 40 5.65 3.27 -15.03
CA LYS A 40 4.31 3.16 -15.63
C LYS A 40 3.23 3.13 -14.56
N LEU A 41 2.03 3.62 -14.90
CA LEU A 41 0.88 3.41 -14.03
C LEU A 41 0.61 1.91 -13.84
N HIS A 42 0.21 1.54 -12.62
CA HIS A 42 -0.21 0.19 -12.26
C HIS A 42 -1.18 0.22 -11.07
N ALA A 43 -1.87 -0.89 -10.86
CA ALA A 43 -2.49 -1.26 -9.60
C ALA A 43 -1.64 -2.36 -8.96
N ASP A 44 -1.60 -2.45 -7.62
CA ASP A 44 -0.82 -3.48 -6.92
C ASP A 44 -1.56 -4.81 -6.81
N THR A 45 -2.77 -4.88 -7.35
CA THR A 45 -3.60 -6.07 -7.33
C THR A 45 -3.63 -6.73 -8.71
N TRP A 46 -3.95 -8.02 -8.70
CA TRP A 46 -4.38 -8.78 -9.86
C TRP A 46 -5.84 -9.19 -9.63
N ASP A 47 -6.53 -9.67 -10.66
CA ASP A 47 -7.87 -10.25 -10.46
C ASP A 47 -7.75 -11.71 -10.00
N PRO A 48 -8.03 -12.04 -8.72
CA PRO A 48 -7.94 -13.41 -8.25
C PRO A 48 -9.23 -14.20 -8.48
N LEU A 49 -10.34 -13.54 -8.87
CA LEU A 49 -11.65 -14.17 -8.94
C LEU A 49 -11.72 -15.16 -10.11
N ASN A 50 -11.03 -14.83 -11.21
CA ASN A 50 -11.00 -15.64 -12.43
C ASN A 50 -12.41 -16.10 -12.85
N ASP A 51 -13.37 -15.19 -12.79
CA ASP A 51 -14.76 -15.44 -13.15
C ASP A 51 -14.83 -15.86 -14.63
N PRO A 52 -15.29 -17.08 -14.96
CA PRO A 52 -15.37 -17.56 -16.34
C PRO A 52 -16.25 -16.69 -17.24
N LEU A 53 -17.21 -15.95 -16.66
CA LEU A 53 -18.10 -15.05 -17.39
C LEU A 53 -17.54 -13.63 -17.52
N ALA A 54 -16.51 -13.29 -16.73
CA ALA A 54 -15.94 -11.95 -16.60
C ALA A 54 -16.97 -10.86 -16.21
N ASP A 55 -18.07 -11.25 -15.55
CA ASP A 55 -19.11 -10.33 -15.10
C ASP A 55 -18.63 -9.55 -13.86
N VAL A 56 -17.89 -10.22 -12.98
CA VAL A 56 -17.33 -9.67 -11.75
C VAL A 56 -15.81 -9.77 -11.76
N THR A 57 -15.14 -8.66 -11.47
CA THR A 57 -13.70 -8.59 -11.28
C THR A 57 -13.35 -8.07 -9.90
N ILE A 58 -12.08 -8.13 -9.52
CA ILE A 58 -11.58 -7.53 -8.27
C ILE A 58 -12.00 -6.05 -8.10
N SER A 59 -12.14 -5.31 -9.20
CA SER A 59 -12.56 -3.89 -9.22
C SER A 59 -13.99 -3.64 -8.75
N ASP A 60 -14.81 -4.71 -8.66
CA ASP A 60 -16.16 -4.63 -8.12
C ASP A 60 -16.22 -4.84 -6.61
N LEU A 61 -15.14 -5.37 -6.03
CA LEU A 61 -15.05 -5.69 -4.61
C LEU A 61 -14.49 -4.51 -3.80
N LEU A 62 -14.63 -4.61 -2.48
CA LEU A 62 -13.92 -3.72 -1.56
C LEU A 62 -12.41 -3.84 -1.76
N ALA A 63 -11.65 -2.83 -1.33
CA ALA A 63 -10.20 -2.82 -1.43
C ALA A 63 -9.61 -4.14 -0.86
N PRO A 64 -8.90 -4.96 -1.66
CA PRO A 64 -8.33 -6.21 -1.18
C PRO A 64 -7.23 -5.96 -0.15
N PHE A 65 -6.49 -4.87 -0.32
CA PHE A 65 -5.56 -4.36 0.68
C PHE A 65 -5.43 -2.84 0.59
N ILE A 66 -5.07 -2.24 1.71
CA ILE A 66 -4.80 -0.82 1.87
C ILE A 66 -3.31 -0.64 2.14
N VAL A 67 -2.66 0.22 1.34
CA VAL A 67 -1.26 0.60 1.53
C VAL A 67 -1.22 1.91 2.31
N VAL A 68 -0.42 1.94 3.37
CA VAL A 68 -0.16 3.14 4.18
C VAL A 68 1.33 3.47 4.07
N ASN A 69 1.65 4.56 3.39
CA ASN A 69 3.02 5.07 3.31
C ASN A 69 3.25 6.07 4.45
N PHE A 70 4.14 5.72 5.38
CA PHE A 70 4.55 6.62 6.47
C PHE A 70 5.74 7.45 6.00
N LEU A 71 5.53 8.75 5.84
CA LEU A 71 6.51 9.60 5.18
C LEU A 71 7.62 10.00 6.14
N THR A 72 8.82 9.48 5.91
CA THR A 72 10.04 9.85 6.67
C THR A 72 10.71 11.10 6.13
N THR A 73 10.32 11.55 4.94
CA THR A 73 10.79 12.76 4.27
C THR A 73 9.61 13.51 3.64
N ASN A 74 9.77 14.82 3.39
CA ASN A 74 8.75 15.60 2.69
C ASN A 74 8.56 15.05 1.29
N PHE A 75 7.32 14.84 0.83
CA PHE A 75 7.05 14.69 -0.60
C PHE A 75 7.06 16.06 -1.27
N THR A 76 7.98 16.24 -2.21
CA THR A 76 8.16 17.48 -2.99
C THR A 76 8.01 17.18 -4.48
N ALA A 77 7.95 18.21 -5.32
CA ALA A 77 7.82 18.04 -6.76
C ALA A 77 9.00 17.31 -7.45
N GLU A 78 10.08 16.99 -6.73
CA GLU A 78 11.35 16.54 -7.32
C GLU A 78 11.85 15.20 -6.77
N ASN A 79 11.36 14.74 -5.63
CA ASN A 79 11.98 13.63 -4.90
C ASN A 79 11.31 12.27 -5.12
N GLY A 80 10.83 12.02 -6.34
CA GLY A 80 10.36 10.69 -6.71
C GLY A 80 9.10 10.22 -6.01
N ARG A 81 8.23 11.12 -5.52
CA ARG A 81 6.95 10.74 -4.89
C ARG A 81 6.10 9.83 -5.78
N THR A 82 5.11 9.20 -5.17
CA THR A 82 4.08 8.47 -5.92
C THR A 82 3.09 9.44 -6.56
N ARG A 83 2.72 9.20 -7.82
CA ARG A 83 1.57 9.82 -8.50
C ARG A 83 0.34 8.92 -8.37
N TYR A 84 -0.84 9.50 -8.30
CA TYR A 84 -2.11 8.78 -8.09
C TYR A 84 -3.18 9.30 -9.04
N ILE A 85 -3.90 8.40 -9.70
CA ILE A 85 -5.02 8.76 -10.58
C ILE A 85 -6.32 8.55 -9.83
N ARG A 86 -6.91 9.65 -9.36
CA ARG A 86 -8.12 9.62 -8.51
C ARG A 86 -9.29 8.97 -9.23
N GLY A 87 -10.07 8.17 -8.50
CA GLY A 87 -11.29 7.53 -9.03
C GLY A 87 -11.07 6.26 -9.83
N THR A 88 -9.83 5.78 -9.95
CA THR A 88 -9.49 4.60 -10.78
C THR A 88 -9.54 3.28 -10.03
N GLN A 89 -9.78 3.29 -8.71
CA GLN A 89 -9.80 2.08 -7.88
C GLN A 89 -10.89 1.06 -8.24
N ARG A 90 -11.88 1.47 -9.05
CA ARG A 90 -12.90 0.57 -9.65
C ARG A 90 -12.88 0.57 -11.17
N SER A 91 -11.83 1.12 -11.77
CA SER A 91 -11.71 1.23 -13.22
C SER A 91 -11.46 -0.15 -13.82
N ARG A 92 -12.33 -0.55 -14.76
CA ARG A 92 -12.12 -1.74 -15.61
C ARG A 92 -11.39 -1.39 -16.91
N HIS A 93 -11.04 -0.12 -17.12
CA HIS A 93 -10.31 0.29 -18.32
C HIS A 93 -8.87 -0.23 -18.28
N PRO A 94 -8.26 -0.52 -19.45
CA PRO A 94 -6.84 -0.82 -19.50
C PRO A 94 -6.04 0.38 -18.98
N ILE A 95 -5.00 0.09 -18.20
CA ILE A 95 -4.06 1.10 -17.74
C ILE A 95 -3.21 1.52 -18.96
N PRO A 96 -3.14 2.81 -19.31
CA PRO A 96 -2.38 3.27 -20.48
C PRO A 96 -0.88 3.02 -20.30
N SER A 97 -0.16 2.85 -21.41
CA SER A 97 1.30 2.89 -21.41
C SER A 97 1.82 4.29 -21.04
N LEU A 98 3.12 4.42 -20.73
CA LEU A 98 3.72 5.73 -20.43
C LEU A 98 3.62 6.69 -21.63
N GLU A 99 3.68 6.17 -22.84
CA GLU A 99 3.57 6.94 -24.09
C GLU A 99 2.13 7.42 -24.34
N GLU A 100 1.15 6.66 -23.88
CA GLU A 100 -0.29 6.97 -23.99
C GLU A 100 -0.79 7.82 -22.80
N GLU A 101 0.00 7.95 -21.73
CA GLU A 101 -0.34 8.73 -20.55
C GLU A 101 -0.39 10.24 -20.87
N SER A 102 -1.60 10.81 -20.79
CA SER A 102 -1.79 12.27 -20.81
C SER A 102 -0.95 12.99 -19.76
N GLU A 103 -0.45 14.17 -20.08
CA GLU A 103 0.44 14.98 -19.23
C GLU A 103 -0.10 15.19 -17.79
N TRP A 104 -1.40 15.42 -17.63
CA TRP A 104 -1.99 15.64 -16.30
C TRP A 104 -1.87 14.40 -15.39
N ARG A 105 -1.91 13.19 -15.95
CA ARG A 105 -1.75 11.94 -15.17
C ARG A 105 -0.34 11.83 -14.63
N GLN A 106 0.66 12.15 -15.45
CA GLN A 106 2.07 12.18 -15.05
C GLN A 106 2.33 13.21 -13.94
N LYS A 107 1.54 14.29 -13.91
CA LYS A 107 1.62 15.39 -12.92
C LYS A 107 0.62 15.26 -11.76
N SER A 108 -0.15 14.19 -11.67
CA SER A 108 -1.14 13.96 -10.59
C SER A 108 -0.46 13.49 -9.30
N ILE A 109 0.22 14.42 -8.64
CA ILE A 109 1.14 14.18 -7.52
C ILE A 109 0.55 14.66 -6.20
N LEU A 110 1.05 14.08 -5.10
CA LEU A 110 0.82 14.56 -3.75
C LEU A 110 2.12 15.15 -3.18
N CYS A 111 2.07 16.40 -2.73
CA CYS A 111 3.14 17.03 -1.95
C CYS A 111 2.66 17.19 -0.51
N THR A 112 3.43 16.69 0.45
CA THR A 112 3.01 16.62 1.85
C THR A 112 4.25 16.50 2.76
N PRO A 113 4.24 17.07 3.98
CA PRO A 113 5.40 17.01 4.86
C PRO A 113 5.70 15.61 5.39
N ALA A 114 6.93 15.41 5.86
CA ALA A 114 7.32 14.27 6.67
C ALA A 114 6.44 14.16 7.93
N GLY A 115 6.23 12.94 8.41
CA GLY A 115 5.30 12.62 9.49
C GLY A 115 3.84 12.45 9.06
N ALA A 116 3.49 12.84 7.83
CA ALA A 116 2.20 12.51 7.25
C ALA A 116 2.13 11.02 6.87
N SER A 117 0.89 10.51 6.74
CA SER A 117 0.61 9.17 6.21
C SER A 117 -0.25 9.28 4.96
N VAL A 118 0.12 8.56 3.90
CA VAL A 118 -0.71 8.45 2.69
C VAL A 118 -1.40 7.09 2.70
N ILE A 119 -2.72 7.10 2.74
CA ILE A 119 -3.56 5.89 2.73
C ILE A 119 -4.10 5.70 1.32
N ARG A 120 -3.87 4.53 0.74
CA ARG A 120 -4.26 4.21 -0.63
C ARG A 120 -4.93 2.84 -0.72
N ASP A 121 -6.00 2.79 -1.51
CA ASP A 121 -6.53 1.55 -2.08
C ASP A 121 -5.56 0.99 -3.12
N ALA A 122 -5.13 -0.27 -2.96
CA ALA A 122 -4.23 -0.97 -3.87
C ALA A 122 -4.68 -0.97 -5.34
N GLN A 123 -5.98 -0.86 -5.58
CA GLN A 123 -6.58 -0.83 -6.91
C GLN A 123 -6.43 0.53 -7.60
N CYS A 124 -6.19 1.61 -6.84
CA CYS A 124 -5.99 2.94 -7.40
C CYS A 124 -4.72 2.94 -8.27
N TRP A 125 -4.87 3.40 -9.52
CA TRP A 125 -3.75 3.52 -10.43
C TRP A 125 -2.75 4.52 -9.88
N HIS A 126 -1.49 4.11 -9.87
CA HIS A 126 -0.41 4.89 -9.31
C HIS A 126 0.93 4.51 -9.92
N GLY A 127 1.97 5.27 -9.60
CA GLY A 127 3.35 4.92 -9.96
C GLY A 127 4.34 5.92 -9.39
N GLY A 128 5.60 5.53 -9.23
CA GLY A 128 6.67 6.46 -8.86
C GLY A 128 6.92 7.53 -9.93
N THR A 129 7.16 8.76 -9.51
CA THR A 129 7.72 9.80 -10.40
C THR A 129 9.24 9.73 -10.44
N GLU A 130 9.86 10.51 -11.31
CA GLU A 130 11.31 10.68 -11.30
C GLU A 130 11.81 11.23 -9.95
N ASN A 131 12.91 10.68 -9.45
CA ASN A 131 13.65 11.22 -8.32
C ASN A 131 14.88 11.98 -8.81
N ARG A 132 14.77 13.31 -8.81
CA ARG A 132 15.86 14.24 -9.14
C ARG A 132 16.60 14.74 -7.90
N SER A 133 16.21 14.28 -6.71
CA SER A 133 16.87 14.63 -5.47
C SER A 133 18.08 13.71 -5.18
N GLY A 134 18.91 14.12 -4.23
CA GLY A 134 20.03 13.31 -3.73
C GLY A 134 19.68 12.32 -2.61
N LEU A 135 18.39 12.13 -2.30
CA LEU A 135 17.95 11.32 -1.15
C LEU A 135 17.09 10.12 -1.58
N ALA A 136 17.29 9.00 -0.88
CA ALA A 136 16.40 7.86 -0.93
C ALA A 136 15.16 8.09 -0.03
N ARG A 137 14.04 7.42 -0.34
CA ARG A 137 12.82 7.45 0.49
C ARG A 137 12.16 6.09 0.67
N MET A 138 11.55 5.87 1.85
CA MET A 138 10.28 5.15 2.13
C MET A 138 10.30 3.89 3.03
N ILE A 139 9.24 3.78 3.85
CA ILE A 139 8.70 2.58 4.51
C ILE A 139 7.17 2.55 4.24
N SER A 140 6.62 1.37 3.95
CA SER A 140 5.20 1.13 3.67
C SER A 140 4.64 0.05 4.62
N ALA A 141 3.44 0.26 5.16
CA ALA A 141 2.65 -0.81 5.76
C ALA A 141 1.54 -1.22 4.80
N VAL A 142 1.24 -2.51 4.75
CA VAL A 142 0.21 -3.10 3.91
C VAL A 142 -0.78 -3.81 4.81
N TYR A 143 -2.03 -3.36 4.80
CA TYR A 143 -3.13 -3.99 5.52
C TYR A 143 -3.96 -4.80 4.53
N THR A 144 -4.14 -6.09 4.77
CA THR A 144 -4.87 -6.99 3.87
C THR A 144 -6.12 -7.52 4.55
N THR A 145 -7.25 -7.47 3.86
CA THR A 145 -8.52 -8.01 4.34
C THR A 145 -8.49 -9.53 4.52
N SER A 146 -9.45 -10.10 5.24
CA SER A 146 -9.47 -11.54 5.55
C SER A 146 -9.69 -12.45 4.32
N TRP A 147 -10.40 -11.97 3.31
CA TRP A 147 -10.74 -12.74 2.10
C TRP A 147 -9.67 -12.66 1.00
N PHE A 148 -8.68 -11.78 1.12
CA PHE A 148 -7.59 -11.64 0.15
C PHE A 148 -6.27 -12.09 0.76
N ARG A 149 -5.41 -12.73 -0.04
CA ARG A 149 -4.09 -13.18 0.40
C ARG A 149 -3.03 -12.75 -0.60
N LEU A 150 -2.07 -11.95 -0.14
CA LEU A 150 -0.88 -11.67 -0.92
C LEU A 150 0.05 -12.90 -0.96
N PRO A 151 0.79 -13.14 -2.06
CA PRO A 151 1.72 -14.26 -2.17
C PRO A 151 2.81 -14.16 -1.08
N ARG A 152 2.82 -15.16 -0.19
CA ARG A 152 3.78 -15.52 0.89
C ARG A 152 4.77 -14.43 1.39
N ASN A 153 4.55 -14.00 2.65
CA ASN A 153 5.56 -13.39 3.54
C ASN A 153 5.83 -14.25 4.80
N ALA A 154 5.39 -15.51 4.82
CA ALA A 154 5.54 -16.38 5.98
C ALA A 154 7.03 -16.63 6.29
N GLY A 155 7.39 -16.49 7.56
CA GLY A 155 8.77 -16.62 8.05
C GLY A 155 9.58 -15.33 8.11
N SER A 156 8.99 -14.19 7.75
CA SER A 156 9.66 -12.88 7.89
C SER A 156 9.66 -12.35 9.33
N LEU A 157 8.82 -12.88 10.21
CA LEU A 157 8.75 -12.51 11.62
C LEU A 157 9.19 -13.67 12.53
N PRO A 158 10.30 -13.55 13.27
CA PRO A 158 10.71 -14.56 14.25
C PRO A 158 9.66 -14.75 15.35
N LEU A 159 9.42 -16.00 15.76
CA LEU A 159 8.43 -16.34 16.80
C LEU A 159 8.75 -15.63 18.14
N GLU A 160 10.02 -15.55 18.51
CA GLU A 160 10.48 -14.84 19.71
C GLU A 160 10.09 -13.36 19.68
N THR A 161 10.22 -12.69 18.52
CA THR A 161 9.81 -11.28 18.37
C THR A 161 8.28 -11.18 18.45
N TYR A 162 7.57 -12.06 17.76
CA TYR A 162 6.11 -12.14 17.80
C TYR A 162 5.55 -12.30 19.22
N GLN A 163 6.21 -13.07 20.07
CA GLN A 163 5.78 -13.29 21.46
C GLN A 163 5.95 -12.06 22.36
N THR A 164 6.73 -11.05 21.94
CA THR A 164 6.99 -9.83 22.73
C THR A 164 6.10 -8.63 22.37
N ILE A 165 5.42 -8.67 21.22
CA ILE A 165 4.52 -7.59 20.78
C ILE A 165 3.11 -7.73 21.38
N SER A 166 2.31 -6.66 21.31
CA SER A 166 0.95 -6.64 21.88
C SER A 166 0.02 -7.65 21.19
N GLY A 167 -1.05 -8.09 21.88
CA GLY A 167 -2.02 -9.04 21.32
C GLY A 167 -2.63 -8.56 20.00
N ARG A 168 -2.94 -7.26 19.87
CA ARG A 168 -3.43 -6.72 18.59
C ARG A 168 -2.37 -6.76 17.49
N ALA A 169 -1.10 -6.50 17.83
CA ALA A 169 -0.02 -6.61 16.85
C ALA A 169 0.18 -8.08 16.42
N GLN A 170 0.13 -9.02 17.37
CA GLN A 170 0.13 -10.46 17.10
C GLN A 170 -0.97 -10.84 16.11
N ASP A 171 -2.22 -10.44 16.37
CA ASP A 171 -3.32 -10.69 15.45
C ASP A 171 -3.00 -10.17 14.05
N LEU A 172 -2.52 -8.94 13.92
CA LEU A 172 -2.24 -8.32 12.63
C LEU A 172 -1.13 -9.05 11.85
N CYS A 173 -0.03 -9.43 12.50
CA CYS A 173 1.12 -10.02 11.81
C CYS A 173 1.20 -11.55 11.88
N ARG A 174 0.15 -12.23 12.35
CA ARG A 174 0.12 -13.70 12.54
C ARG A 174 0.55 -14.51 11.32
N SER A 175 0.29 -14.04 10.10
CA SER A 175 0.70 -14.71 8.85
C SER A 175 2.18 -14.56 8.49
N LEU A 176 2.91 -13.70 9.18
CA LEU A 176 4.33 -13.45 8.94
C LEU A 176 5.24 -14.39 9.73
N VAL A 177 4.70 -15.05 10.76
CA VAL A 177 5.46 -15.94 11.63
C VAL A 177 5.82 -17.22 10.88
N ALA A 178 7.08 -17.66 10.99
CA ALA A 178 7.44 -19.00 10.52
C ALA A 178 6.69 -20.03 11.36
N ILE A 179 5.93 -20.91 10.74
CA ILE A 179 5.52 -22.15 11.41
C ILE A 179 6.74 -23.06 11.38
N PRO A 180 7.27 -23.52 12.53
CA PRO A 180 8.37 -24.48 12.54
C PRO A 180 7.99 -25.69 11.68
N SER A 181 8.87 -26.07 10.77
CA SER A 181 8.77 -27.29 9.97
C SER A 181 8.80 -28.55 10.84
#